data_AF-A0A6G0RU72-F1
#
_entry.id   AF-A0A6G0RU72-F1
#
_cell.length_a   1.000
_cell.length_b   1.000
_cell.length_c   1.000
_cell.angle_alpha   90.00
_cell.angle_beta   90.00
_cell.angle_gamma   90.00
#
_symmetry.space_group_name_H-M   'P 1'
#
loop_
_entity.id
_entity.type
_entity.pdbx_description
1 polymer ?
#
loop_
_entity_poly.entity_id
_entity_poly.type
_entity_poly.pdbx_seq_one_letter_code
_entity_poly.pdbx_strand_id
1 'polypeptide(L)' 'MFPDNSKPFRVVCDASDFAIGCALMQFDDTGRERVVSYQ' A
#
# COMPACT_ATOMS: atom_id res chain seq x y z
N MET A 1 2.78 7.85 9.76
CA MET A 1 3.33 6.50 10.01
C MET A 1 4.46 6.32 9.02
N PHE A 2 5.69 6.08 9.49
CA PHE A 2 6.80 5.79 8.58
C PHE A 2 6.69 4.33 8.09
N PRO A 3 7.09 4.03 6.85
CA PRO A 3 7.21 2.65 6.40
C PRO A 3 8.22 1.89 7.26
N ASP A 4 7.90 0.64 7.56
CA ASP A 4 8.73 -0.25 8.36
C ASP A 4 9.44 -1.23 7.43
N ASN A 5 10.75 -1.04 7.23
CA ASN A 5 11.54 -1.88 6.32
C ASN A 5 11.69 -3.33 6.80
N SER A 6 11.31 -3.66 8.04
CA SER A 6 11.29 -5.04 8.54
C SER A 6 10.01 -5.80 8.16
N LYS A 7 8.99 -5.09 7.66
CA LYS A 7 7.69 -5.67 7.32
C LYS A 7 7.49 -5.79 5.81
N PRO A 8 6.77 -6.82 5.35
CA PRO A 8 6.46 -6.97 3.93
C PRO A 8 5.61 -5.80 3.44
N PHE A 9 5.85 -5.39 2.20
CA PHE A 9 5.00 -4.47 1.47
C PHE A 9 3.95 -5.24 0.67
N ARG A 10 2.77 -4.64 0.55
CA ARG A 10 1.71 -5.08 -0.35
C ARG A 10 1.44 -3.97 -1.36
N VAL A 11 1.29 -4.34 -2.62
CA VAL A 11 0.78 -3.43 -3.65
C VAL A 11 -0.65 -3.84 -3.95
N VAL A 12 -1.56 -2.87 -3.90
CA VAL A 12 -2.94 -3.01 -4.38
C VAL A 12 -3.06 -2.11 -5.59
N CYS A 13 -3.48 -2.67 -6.72
CA CYS A 13 -3.74 -1.91 -7.93
C CYS A 13 -5.19 -2.09 -8.33
N ASP A 14 -5.77 -1.03 -8.87
CA ASP A 14 -7.05 -1.02 -9.55
C ASP A 14 -6.87 -0.36 -10.92
N ALA A 15 -7.69 -0.76 -11.88
CA ALA A 15 -7.61 -0.27 -13.24
C ALA A 15 -8.99 -0.01 -13.82
N SER A 16 -9.08 1.05 -14.60
CA SER A 16 -10.22 1.40 -15.44
C SER A 16 -9.74 1.55 -16.89
N ASP A 17 -10.69 1.76 -17.81
CA ASP A 17 -10.38 2.02 -19.22
C ASP A 17 -9.52 3.28 -19.44
N PHE A 18 -9.42 4.18 -18.45
CA PHE A 18 -8.74 5.48 -18.57
C PHE A 18 -7.49 5.62 -17.69
N ALA A 19 -7.39 4.84 -16.62
CA ALA A 19 -6.32 5.00 -15.65
C ALA A 19 -6.05 3.71 -14.87
N ILE A 20 -4.79 3.57 -14.46
CA ILE A 20 -4.35 2.60 -13.46
C ILE A 20 -3.96 3.39 -12.22
N GLY A 21 -4.39 2.91 -11.06
CA GLY A 21 -3.97 3.42 -9.77
C GLY A 21 -3.41 2.29 -8.94
N CYS A 22 -2.32 2.56 -8.23
CA CYS A 22 -1.76 1.61 -7.27
C CYS A 22 -1.49 2.31 -5.93
N ALA A 23 -1.64 1.57 -4.84
CA ALA A 23 -1.25 1.95 -3.50
C ALA A 23 -0.25 0.94 -2.95
N LEU A 24 0.86 1.46 -2.41
CA LEU A 24 1.81 0.68 -1.61
C LEU A 24 1.33 0.71 -0.16
N MET A 25 1.21 -0.46 0.47
CA MET A 25 0.61 -0.61 1.79
C MET A 25 1.47 -1.53 2.68
N GLN A 26 1.35 -1.33 3.99
CA GLN A 26 1.92 -2.22 5.01
C GLN A 26 0.92 -2.42 6.16
N PHE A 27 1.02 -3.56 6.83
CA PHE A 27 0.30 -3.78 8.07
C PHE A 27 0.99 -3.03 9.23
N ASP A 28 0.20 -2.32 10.04
CA ASP A 28 0.65 -1.78 11.32
C ASP A 28 0.78 -2.88 12.38
N ASP A 29 1.28 -2.53 13.57
CA ASP A 29 1.44 -3.47 14.69
C ASP A 29 0.11 -4.06 15.20
N THR A 30 -1.01 -3.45 14.84
CA THR A 30 -2.36 -3.94 15.16
C THR A 30 -2.94 -4.83 14.05
N GLY A 31 -2.15 -5.12 13.01
CA GLY A 31 -2.58 -5.93 11.87
C GLY A 31 -3.52 -5.21 10.92
N ARG A 32 -3.55 -3.87 10.92
CA ARG A 32 -4.37 -3.07 9.99
C ARG A 32 -3.55 -2.57 8.82
N GLU A 33 -4.12 -2.58 7.63
CA GLU A 33 -3.46 -2.03 6.43
C GLU A 33 -3.37 -0.50 6.52
N ARG A 34 -2.18 0.02 6.18
CA ARG A 34 -1.87 1.45 6.12
C ARG A 34 -1.19 1.76 4.80
N VAL A 35 -1.61 2.84 4.17
CA VAL A 35 -1.00 3.30 2.92
C VAL A 35 0.33 3.99 3.21
N VAL A 36 1.34 3.62 2.43
CA VAL A 36 2.69 4.18 2.43
C VAL A 36 2.84 5.20 1.32
N SER A 37 2.40 4.86 0.10
CA SER A 37 2.44 5.75 -1.06
C SER A 37 1.39 5.38 -2.09
N TYR A 38 1.15 6.31 -3.02
CA TYR A 38 0.32 6.12 -4.20
C TYR A 38 1.18 6.29 -5.45
N GLN A 39 0.76 5.67 -6.55
CA GLN A 39 1.25 5.94 -7.91
C GLN A 39 0.63 7.23 -8.46
#